data_AF-A0A539DDZ2-F1
#
_entry.id   AF-A0A539DDZ2-F1
#
_cell.length_a   1.000
_cell.length_b   1.000
_cell.length_c   1.000
_cell.angle_alpha   90.00
_cell.angle_beta   90.00
_cell.angle_gamma   90.00
#
_symmetry.space_group_name_H-M   'P 1'
#
loop_
_entity.id
_entity.type
_entity.pdbx_description
1 polymer ?
#
loop_
_entity_poly.entity_id
_entity_poly.type
_entity_poly.pdbx_seq_one_letter_code
_entity_poly.pdbx_strand_id
1 'polypeptide(L)'
;MRFAPIASAVLALTLSACDGGGDPVQQALRDASAENHAATVQTGVVSAPAHAAGHGATPGDQAFAASEAAMHTGMAKASGETVDEAYIAKMIEHHRGAVAMADVALAQSRDPEIRRMAGLVKDAQTREIAEMRAWRPAQAN
;
A
#
# COMPACT_ATOMS: atom_id res chain seq x y z
N MET A 1 -18.81 46.23 -52.97
CA MET A 1 -18.37 46.01 -51.57
C MET A 1 -18.89 44.64 -51.14
N ARG A 2 -18.02 43.66 -50.90
CA ARG A 2 -18.37 42.31 -50.41
C ARG A 2 -17.60 42.05 -49.13
N PHE A 3 -18.32 41.77 -48.05
CA PHE A 3 -17.78 41.44 -46.73
C PHE A 3 -17.30 39.98 -46.70
N ALA A 4 -16.13 39.72 -46.11
CA ALA A 4 -15.66 38.38 -45.80
C ALA A 4 -15.91 38.09 -44.30
N PRO A 5 -16.46 36.92 -43.92
CA PRO A 5 -16.61 36.56 -42.51
C PRO A 5 -15.31 35.95 -41.96
N ILE A 6 -14.90 36.41 -40.78
CA ILE A 6 -13.80 35.85 -40.00
C ILE A 6 -14.30 34.57 -39.35
N ALA A 7 -13.74 33.42 -39.74
CA ALA A 7 -13.97 32.15 -39.07
C ALA A 7 -13.12 32.11 -37.80
N SER A 8 -13.77 32.30 -36.64
CA SER A 8 -13.15 32.04 -35.33
C SER A 8 -12.88 30.54 -35.19
N ALA A 9 -11.62 30.16 -35.20
CA ALA A 9 -11.19 28.83 -34.77
C ALA A 9 -11.27 28.77 -33.24
N VAL A 10 -12.25 28.05 -32.71
CA VAL A 10 -12.28 27.66 -31.29
C VAL A 10 -11.28 26.53 -31.14
N LEU A 11 -10.11 26.85 -30.57
CA LEU A 11 -9.13 25.87 -30.15
C LEU A 11 -9.68 25.15 -28.91
N ALA A 12 -10.24 23.96 -29.11
CA ALA A 12 -10.61 23.08 -28.00
C ALA A 12 -9.32 22.57 -27.33
N LEU A 13 -8.94 23.19 -26.21
CA LEU A 13 -7.98 22.61 -25.28
C LEU A 13 -8.61 21.34 -24.70
N THR A 14 -8.22 20.18 -25.20
CA THR A 14 -8.45 18.92 -24.49
C THR A 14 -7.62 18.97 -23.22
N LEU A 15 -8.28 19.20 -22.07
CA LEU A 15 -7.72 18.89 -20.77
C LEU A 15 -7.37 17.40 -20.78
N SER A 16 -6.09 17.08 -20.97
CA SER A 16 -5.56 15.79 -20.56
C SER A 16 -5.78 15.73 -19.07
N ALA A 17 -6.78 14.97 -18.63
CA ALA A 17 -6.90 14.62 -17.24
C ALA A 17 -5.55 14.08 -16.80
N CYS A 18 -4.96 14.69 -15.79
CA CYS A 18 -3.85 14.11 -15.05
C CYS A 18 -4.43 12.84 -14.41
N ASP A 19 -4.40 11.73 -15.13
CA ASP A 19 -4.54 10.42 -14.54
C ASP A 19 -3.30 10.26 -13.66
N GLY A 20 -3.42 10.73 -12.42
CA GLY A 20 -2.40 10.51 -11.42
C GLY A 20 -2.27 9.01 -11.32
N GLY A 21 -1.15 8.48 -11.81
CA GLY A 21 -0.80 7.07 -11.69
C GLY A 21 -0.87 6.69 -10.22
N GLY A 22 -2.05 6.22 -9.80
CA GLY A 22 -2.32 5.81 -8.45
C GLY A 22 -1.48 4.57 -8.20
N ASP A 23 -0.83 4.52 -7.04
CA ASP A 23 -0.20 3.31 -6.57
C ASP A 23 -1.16 2.13 -6.80
N PRO A 24 -0.79 1.11 -7.59
CA PRO A 24 -1.67 0.00 -7.93
C PRO A 24 -2.16 -0.75 -6.68
N VAL A 25 -1.43 -0.68 -5.55
CA VAL A 25 -1.89 -1.17 -4.24
C VAL A 25 -3.05 -0.31 -3.73
N GLN A 26 -2.93 1.02 -3.77
CA GLN A 26 -4.00 1.94 -3.37
C GLN A 26 -5.23 1.80 -4.26
N GLN A 27 -5.04 1.61 -5.58
CA GLN A 27 -6.16 1.35 -6.48
C GLN A 27 -6.83 0.01 -6.14
N ALA A 28 -6.05 -1.06 -5.94
CA ALA A 28 -6.58 -2.37 -5.58
C ALA A 28 -7.36 -2.37 -4.26
N LEU A 29 -6.88 -1.62 -3.26
CA LEU A 29 -7.57 -1.41 -1.98
C LEU A 29 -8.90 -0.67 -2.17
N ARG A 30 -8.95 0.32 -3.06
CA ARG A 30 -10.19 1.05 -3.37
C ARG A 30 -11.20 0.14 -4.07
N ASP A 31 -10.75 -0.66 -5.03
CA ASP A 31 -11.59 -1.60 -5.77
C ASP A 31 -12.19 -2.66 -4.81
N ALA A 32 -11.34 -3.27 -3.97
CA ALA A 32 -11.79 -4.23 -2.96
C ALA A 32 -12.75 -3.63 -1.95
N SER A 33 -12.49 -2.38 -1.54
CA SER A 33 -13.40 -1.67 -0.64
C SER A 33 -14.74 -1.39 -1.32
N ALA A 34 -14.77 -1.09 -2.62
CA ALA A 34 -16.00 -0.83 -3.37
C ALA A 34 -16.85 -2.09 -3.55
N GLU A 35 -16.24 -3.25 -3.83
CA GLU A 35 -16.94 -4.53 -3.95
C GLU A 35 -17.55 -4.99 -2.62
N ASN A 36 -16.83 -4.80 -1.51
CA ASN A 36 -17.31 -5.14 -0.17
C ASN A 36 -18.36 -4.15 0.39
N HIS A 37 -18.37 -2.88 -0.05
CA HIS A 37 -19.35 -1.88 0.40
C HIS A 37 -20.74 -2.02 -0.24
N ALA A 38 -20.93 -2.88 -1.25
CA ALA A 38 -22.25 -3.23 -1.74
C ALA A 38 -23.13 -3.90 -0.66
N ALA A 39 -22.52 -4.37 0.46
CA ALA A 39 -23.21 -5.08 1.53
C ALA A 39 -23.47 -4.25 2.81
N THR A 40 -22.92 -3.05 3.03
CA THR A 40 -23.23 -2.29 4.27
C THR A 40 -22.99 -0.79 4.13
N VAL A 41 -24.05 -0.03 3.81
CA VAL A 41 -24.18 1.37 4.24
C VAL A 41 -25.44 1.45 5.08
N GLN A 42 -25.31 1.21 6.38
CA GLN A 42 -26.32 1.58 7.36
C GLN A 42 -25.64 2.34 8.51
N THR A 43 -25.91 3.64 8.53
CA THR A 43 -25.73 4.61 9.63
C THR A 43 -24.31 4.84 10.17
N GLY A 44 -23.79 6.03 9.86
CA GLY A 44 -22.54 6.54 10.39
C GLY A 44 -22.50 6.61 11.92
N VAL A 45 -21.70 5.71 12.48
CA VAL A 45 -21.07 5.83 13.80
C VAL A 45 -19.69 5.20 13.64
N VAL A 46 -18.66 6.04 13.54
CA VAL A 46 -17.27 5.60 13.70
C VAL A 46 -17.02 5.39 15.19
N SER A 47 -17.40 4.22 15.69
CA SER A 47 -16.90 3.73 16.96
C SER A 47 -15.45 3.30 16.74
N ALA A 48 -14.49 4.09 17.22
CA ALA A 48 -13.10 3.64 17.30
C ALA A 48 -13.06 2.40 18.24
N PRO A 49 -12.45 1.27 17.82
CA PRO A 49 -12.33 0.15 18.73
C PRO A 49 -11.38 0.54 19.86
N ALA A 50 -11.89 0.52 21.08
CA ALA A 50 -11.10 0.50 22.29
C ALA A 50 -10.07 -0.64 22.20
N HIS A 51 -8.88 -0.44 22.76
CA HIS A 51 -7.83 -1.46 22.87
C HIS A 51 -8.39 -2.70 23.58
N ALA A 52 -8.83 -3.70 22.80
CA ALA A 52 -9.38 -4.94 23.29
C ALA A 52 -8.23 -5.89 23.65
N ALA A 53 -7.76 -5.79 24.88
CA ALA A 53 -7.08 -6.90 25.52
C ALA A 53 -8.11 -8.04 25.67
N GLY A 54 -7.95 -9.15 24.92
CA GLY A 54 -8.67 -10.40 25.21
C GLY A 54 -9.35 -11.13 24.04
N HIS A 55 -9.01 -10.90 22.78
CA HIS A 55 -9.37 -11.86 21.72
C HIS A 55 -8.33 -12.98 21.67
N GLY A 56 -8.72 -14.21 22.03
CA GLY A 56 -7.87 -15.38 21.81
C GLY A 56 -7.50 -15.48 20.33
N ALA A 57 -6.24 -15.80 20.01
CA ALA A 57 -5.73 -15.80 18.65
C ALA A 57 -6.61 -16.68 17.74
N THR A 58 -7.26 -16.06 16.76
CA THR A 58 -8.06 -16.75 15.75
C THR A 58 -7.14 -17.55 14.83
N PRO A 59 -7.65 -18.54 14.06
CA PRO A 59 -6.86 -19.20 13.04
C PRO A 59 -6.21 -18.22 12.03
N GLY A 60 -6.88 -17.09 11.76
CA GLY A 60 -6.33 -16.01 10.94
C GLY A 60 -5.12 -15.35 11.58
N ASP A 61 -5.23 -14.96 12.86
CA ASP A 61 -4.12 -14.36 13.60
C ASP A 61 -2.92 -15.32 13.69
N GLN A 62 -3.19 -16.61 13.92
CA GLN A 62 -2.16 -17.64 13.97
C GLN A 62 -1.41 -17.83 12.64
N ALA A 63 -2.08 -17.64 11.51
CA ALA A 63 -1.47 -17.77 10.19
C ALA A 63 -0.41 -16.69 9.93
N PHE A 64 -0.57 -15.50 10.51
CA PHE A 64 0.35 -14.36 10.34
C PHE A 64 1.35 -14.18 11.49
N ALA A 65 1.08 -14.76 12.66
CA ALA A 65 1.88 -14.57 13.87
C ALA A 65 3.39 -14.77 13.69
N ALA A 66 3.81 -15.76 12.90
CA ALA A 66 5.24 -16.01 12.65
C ALA A 66 5.89 -14.88 11.84
N SER A 67 5.22 -14.39 10.79
CA SER A 67 5.69 -13.30 9.94
C SER A 67 5.74 -11.98 10.72
N GLU A 68 4.72 -11.72 11.53
CA GLU A 68 4.66 -10.54 12.40
C GLU A 68 5.75 -10.58 13.49
N ALA A 69 5.93 -11.72 14.17
CA ALA A 69 6.96 -11.86 15.18
C ALA A 69 8.37 -11.69 14.61
N ALA A 70 8.63 -12.23 13.41
CA ALA A 70 9.89 -12.05 12.71
C ALA A 70 10.13 -10.58 12.34
N MET A 71 9.12 -9.90 11.80
CA MET A 71 9.15 -8.46 11.49
C MET A 71 9.45 -7.63 12.75
N HIS A 72 8.71 -7.83 13.83
CA HIS A 72 8.92 -7.10 15.09
C HIS A 72 10.33 -7.32 15.64
N THR A 73 10.82 -8.57 15.62
CA THR A 73 12.17 -8.89 16.06
C THR A 73 13.23 -8.24 15.18
N GLY A 74 13.05 -8.25 13.86
CA GLY A 74 13.93 -7.60 12.89
C GLY A 74 13.99 -6.09 13.13
N MET A 75 12.84 -5.43 13.21
CA MET A 75 12.74 -3.99 13.47
C MET A 75 13.34 -3.58 14.81
N ALA A 76 13.18 -4.40 15.86
CA ALA A 76 13.78 -4.13 17.17
C ALA A 76 15.31 -4.20 17.14
N LYS A 77 15.88 -5.06 16.29
CA LYS A 77 17.33 -5.22 16.11
C LYS A 77 17.93 -4.24 15.10
N ALA A 78 17.15 -3.80 14.12
CA ALA A 78 17.59 -2.85 13.11
C ALA A 78 17.92 -1.48 13.73
N SER A 79 19.10 -0.96 13.42
CA SER A 79 19.63 0.31 13.91
C SER A 79 20.41 1.03 12.80
N GLY A 80 20.73 2.30 13.04
CA GLY A 80 21.59 3.15 12.21
C GLY A 80 22.23 4.23 13.06
N GLU A 81 23.32 4.84 12.58
CA GLU A 81 24.01 5.93 13.27
C GLU A 81 23.20 7.24 13.17
N THR A 82 22.49 7.40 12.06
CA THR A 82 21.56 8.52 11.82
C THR A 82 20.10 8.06 11.85
N VAL A 83 19.19 9.03 11.96
CA VAL A 83 17.74 8.77 11.86
C VAL A 83 17.40 8.17 10.49
N ASP A 84 18.02 8.64 9.41
CA ASP A 84 17.78 8.15 8.06
C ASP A 84 18.20 6.69 7.90
N GLU A 85 19.40 6.34 8.40
CA GLU A 85 19.88 4.95 8.38
C GLU A 85 19.00 4.03 9.23
N ALA A 86 18.60 4.49 10.43
CA ALA A 86 17.71 3.73 11.29
C ALA A 86 16.33 3.55 10.66
N TYR A 87 15.81 4.58 9.99
CA TYR A 87 14.54 4.50 9.26
C TYR A 87 14.61 3.46 8.13
N ILE A 88 15.62 3.55 7.26
CA ILE A 88 15.83 2.61 6.16
C ILE A 88 15.99 1.18 6.68
N ALA A 89 16.83 0.96 7.71
CA ALA A 89 17.04 -0.36 8.28
C ALA A 89 15.74 -0.96 8.86
N LYS A 90 14.95 -0.15 9.58
CA LYS A 90 13.67 -0.60 10.15
C LYS A 90 12.60 -0.83 9.07
N MET A 91 12.52 0.03 8.06
CA MET A 91 11.55 -0.11 6.98
C MET A 91 11.84 -1.35 6.12
N ILE A 92 13.10 -1.72 5.90
CA ILE A 92 13.44 -2.99 5.24
C ILE A 92 12.86 -4.19 6.02
N GLU A 93 12.98 -4.21 7.34
CA GLU A 93 12.43 -5.30 8.17
C GLU A 93 10.89 -5.28 8.20
N HIS A 94 10.28 -4.10 8.25
CA HIS A 94 8.83 -3.94 8.14
C HIS A 94 8.30 -4.51 6.81
N HIS A 95 8.93 -4.14 5.70
CA HIS A 95 8.52 -4.58 4.36
C HIS A 95 8.73 -6.08 4.15
N ARG A 96 9.78 -6.66 4.75
CA ARG A 96 9.99 -8.12 4.78
C ARG A 96 8.83 -8.85 5.48
N GLY A 97 8.32 -8.29 6.57
CA GLY A 97 7.12 -8.77 7.24
C GLY A 97 5.90 -8.76 6.30
N ALA A 98 5.66 -7.64 5.63
CA ALA A 98 4.55 -7.49 4.69
C ALA A 98 4.64 -8.50 3.52
N VAL A 99 5.84 -8.71 2.96
CA VAL A 99 6.07 -9.73 1.91
C VAL A 99 5.76 -11.14 2.43
N ALA A 100 6.20 -11.49 3.64
CA ALA A 100 5.93 -12.79 4.23
C ALA A 100 4.43 -13.00 4.51
N MET A 101 3.70 -11.97 4.95
CA MET A 101 2.24 -12.02 5.11
C MET A 101 1.52 -12.16 3.76
N ALA A 102 1.97 -11.44 2.74
CA ALA A 102 1.45 -11.59 1.39
C ALA A 102 1.64 -13.02 0.85
N ASP A 103 2.78 -13.66 1.13
CA ASP A 103 3.02 -15.06 0.77
C ASP A 103 2.07 -16.02 1.49
N VAL A 104 1.77 -15.79 2.77
CA VAL A 104 0.75 -16.55 3.52
C VAL A 104 -0.62 -16.40 2.86
N ALA A 105 -1.03 -15.17 2.52
CA ALA A 105 -2.32 -14.92 1.87
C ALA A 105 -2.41 -15.57 0.48
N LEU A 106 -1.35 -15.51 -0.33
CA LEU A 106 -1.28 -16.17 -1.64
C LEU A 106 -1.35 -17.70 -1.53
N ALA A 107 -0.82 -18.28 -0.44
CA ALA A 107 -0.86 -19.71 -0.20
C ALA A 107 -2.22 -20.20 0.33
N GLN A 108 -2.86 -19.44 1.21
CA GLN A 108 -4.00 -19.92 1.99
C GLN A 108 -5.35 -19.34 1.55
N SER A 109 -5.38 -18.13 0.97
CA SER A 109 -6.63 -17.50 0.57
C SER A 109 -7.23 -18.17 -0.67
N ARG A 110 -8.55 -18.38 -0.63
CA ARG A 110 -9.39 -18.84 -1.76
C ARG A 110 -10.07 -17.68 -2.49
N ASP A 111 -10.01 -16.48 -1.94
CA ASP A 111 -10.61 -15.29 -2.53
C ASP A 111 -9.68 -14.73 -3.62
N PRO A 112 -10.12 -14.65 -4.89
CA PRO A 112 -9.30 -14.16 -5.98
C PRO A 112 -8.88 -12.69 -5.81
N GLU A 113 -9.71 -11.86 -5.18
CA GLU A 113 -9.40 -10.47 -4.94
C GLU A 113 -8.32 -10.32 -3.85
N ILE A 114 -8.45 -11.05 -2.74
CA ILE A 114 -7.42 -11.06 -1.69
C ILE A 114 -6.07 -11.51 -2.25
N ARG A 115 -6.06 -12.54 -3.11
CA ARG A 115 -4.84 -13.02 -3.76
C ARG A 115 -4.23 -11.97 -4.70
N ARG A 116 -5.08 -11.25 -5.46
CA ARG A 116 -4.64 -10.15 -6.32
C ARG A 116 -3.99 -9.03 -5.49
N MET A 117 -4.63 -8.60 -4.41
CA MET A 117 -4.08 -7.60 -3.50
C MET A 117 -2.75 -8.05 -2.88
N ALA A 118 -2.67 -9.29 -2.40
CA ALA A 118 -1.45 -9.85 -1.82
C ALA A 118 -0.29 -9.86 -2.83
N GLY A 119 -0.55 -10.22 -4.10
CA GLY A 119 0.45 -10.15 -5.17
C GLY A 119 0.97 -8.73 -5.38
N LEU A 120 0.07 -7.74 -5.47
CA LEU A 120 0.45 -6.34 -5.65
C LEU A 120 1.27 -5.80 -4.46
N VAL A 121 0.86 -6.12 -3.23
CA VAL A 121 1.61 -5.75 -2.02
C VAL A 121 3.00 -6.36 -2.05
N LYS A 122 3.12 -7.66 -2.36
CA LYS A 122 4.41 -8.35 -2.45
C LYS A 122 5.35 -7.67 -3.45
N ASP A 123 4.85 -7.38 -4.65
CA ASP A 123 5.65 -6.77 -5.72
C ASP A 123 6.09 -5.34 -5.37
N ALA A 124 5.19 -4.53 -4.81
CA ALA A 124 5.49 -3.17 -4.39
C ALA A 124 6.54 -3.15 -3.28
N GLN A 125 6.31 -3.91 -2.21
CA GLN A 125 7.17 -3.94 -1.03
C GLN A 125 8.56 -4.54 -1.35
N THR A 126 8.63 -5.50 -2.27
CA THR A 126 9.91 -6.04 -2.76
C THR A 126 10.71 -4.98 -3.52
N ARG A 127 10.06 -4.18 -4.36
CA ARG A 127 10.70 -3.06 -5.07
C ARG A 127 11.19 -1.99 -4.10
N GLU A 128 10.37 -1.59 -3.15
CA GLU A 128 10.72 -0.62 -2.10
C GLU A 128 11.92 -1.10 -1.26
N ILE A 129 12.01 -2.40 -0.92
CA ILE A 129 13.20 -2.98 -0.29
C ILE A 129 14.45 -2.78 -1.16
N ALA A 130 14.35 -3.00 -2.48
CA ALA A 130 15.47 -2.82 -3.39
C ALA A 130 15.91 -1.35 -3.45
N GLU A 131 14.96 -0.41 -3.50
CA GLU A 131 15.22 1.03 -3.47
C GLU A 131 15.90 1.45 -2.16
N MET A 132 15.40 0.98 -1.02
CA MET A 132 16.01 1.22 0.29
C MET A 132 17.43 0.64 0.42
N ARG A 133 17.72 -0.51 -0.21
CA ARG A 133 19.09 -1.08 -0.25
C ARG A 133 20.03 -0.30 -1.18
N ALA A 134 19.48 0.30 -2.22
CA ALA A 134 20.21 1.16 -3.14
C ALA A 134 20.44 2.57 -2.58
N TRP A 135 19.66 2.98 -1.58
CA TRP A 135 19.79 4.27 -0.92
C TRP A 135 21.23 4.51 -0.43
N ARG A 136 21.65 5.77 -0.56
CA ARG A 136 22.93 6.27 -0.04
C ARG A 136 22.61 7.55 0.73
N PRO A 137 23.19 7.75 1.92
CA PRO A 137 23.04 9.01 2.62
C PRO A 137 23.55 10.15 1.74
N ALA A 138 22.92 11.31 1.85
CA ALA A 138 23.43 12.51 1.19
C ALA A 138 24.86 12.77 1.67
N GLN A 139 25.79 12.94 0.74
CA GLN A 139 27.16 13.31 1.10
C GLN A 139 27.12 14.73 1.64
N ALA A 140 27.49 14.91 2.91
CA ALA A 140 27.69 16.23 3.48
C ALA A 140 28.85 16.90 2.73
N ASN A 141 28.54 17.92 1.94
CA ASN A 141 29.51 18.84 1.34
C ASN A 141 29.85 19.95 2.34
#